data_AF-A0AAE1SCD5-F1
#
_entry.id   AF-A0AAE1SCD5-F1
#
_cell.length_a   1.000
_cell.length_b   1.000
_cell.length_c   1.000
_cell.angle_alpha   90.00
_cell.angle_beta   90.00
_cell.angle_gamma   90.00
#
_symmetry.space_group_name_H-M   'P 1'
#
loop_
_entity.id
_entity.type
_entity.pdbx_description
1 polymer ?
#
loop_
_entity_poly.entity_id
_entity_poly.type
_entity_poly.pdbx_seq_one_letter_code
_entity_poly.pdbx_strand_id
1 'polypeptide(L)'
;MICDDDDAGEIDFSKWRKLNSRDCGIRSSMISASASVVLKVLQSGGFEAYLVGGCVRDLILNRIPKDFDVITTARLLQVQDTFK
;
A
#
# COMPACT_ATOMS: atom_id res chain seq x y z
N MET A 1 -11.19 -19.96 34.22
CA MET A 1 -11.25 -19.61 32.79
C MET A 1 -11.11 -18.11 32.70
N ILE A 2 -9.86 -17.66 32.84
CA ILE A 2 -9.47 -16.29 32.53
C ILE A 2 -8.26 -16.51 31.63
N CYS A 3 -8.47 -16.29 30.34
CA CYS A 3 -7.39 -16.20 29.37
C CYS A 3 -6.99 -14.73 29.38
N ASP A 4 -6.06 -14.39 30.27
CA ASP A 4 -5.40 -13.09 30.26
C ASP A 4 -4.25 -13.12 29.25
N ASP A 5 -4.05 -11.94 28.68
CA ASP A 5 -2.88 -11.44 27.95
C ASP A 5 -2.80 -11.75 26.44
N ASP A 6 -3.52 -10.91 25.70
CA ASP A 6 -3.07 -10.33 24.43
C ASP A 6 -1.59 -9.90 24.52
N ASP A 7 -0.67 -10.80 24.20
CA ASP A 7 0.73 -10.44 23.86
C ASP A 7 0.72 -9.80 22.47
N ALA A 8 0.18 -8.58 22.39
CA ALA A 8 0.38 -7.69 21.26
C ALA A 8 1.82 -7.19 21.33
N GLY A 9 2.76 -8.05 20.93
CA GLY A 9 4.18 -7.72 20.86
C GLY A 9 4.38 -6.35 20.23
N GLU A 10 4.99 -5.45 20.99
CA GLU A 10 5.17 -4.05 20.62
C GLU A 10 5.99 -3.98 19.32
N ILE A 11 5.38 -3.54 18.23
CA ILE A 11 6.06 -3.44 16.93
C ILE A 11 7.00 -2.23 16.97
N ASP A 12 8.29 -2.47 17.15
CA ASP A 12 9.31 -1.42 17.07
C ASP A 12 9.51 -0.94 15.62
N PHE A 13 8.80 0.13 15.27
CA PHE A 13 8.89 0.79 13.97
C PHE A 13 10.23 1.51 13.74
N SER A 14 11.07 1.69 14.77
CA SER A 14 12.37 2.36 14.64
C SER A 14 13.34 1.60 13.74
N LYS A 15 13.09 0.29 13.55
CA LYS A 15 13.87 -0.57 12.64
C LYS A 15 13.44 -0.47 11.18
N TRP A 16 12.31 0.17 10.89
CA TRP A 16 11.77 0.21 9.54
C TRP A 16 12.57 1.18 8.67
N ARG A 17 13.03 0.68 7.52
CA ARG A 17 13.79 1.48 6.57
C ARG A 17 12.85 2.13 5.57
N LYS A 18 12.92 3.45 5.47
CA LYS A 18 12.34 4.19 4.33
C LYS A 18 13.36 4.24 3.20
N LEU A 19 12.96 3.82 2.02
CA LEU A 19 13.79 3.83 0.81
C LEU A 19 13.17 4.76 -0.22
N ASN A 20 14.00 5.46 -0.99
CA ASN A 20 13.51 6.18 -2.15
C ASN A 20 13.22 5.19 -3.27
N SER A 21 12.08 5.32 -3.94
CA SER A 21 11.71 4.44 -5.05
C SER A 21 12.75 4.43 -6.17
N ARG A 22 13.42 5.57 -6.43
CA ARG A 22 14.46 5.70 -7.45
C ARG A 22 15.72 4.91 -7.11
N ASP A 23 16.07 4.79 -5.82
CA ASP A 23 17.20 3.99 -5.35
C ASP A 23 16.95 2.49 -5.62
N CYS A 24 15.67 2.09 -5.68
CA CYS A 24 15.25 0.74 -6.05
C CYS A 24 14.96 0.59 -7.56
N GLY A 25 15.25 1.59 -8.39
CA GLY A 25 14.97 1.56 -9.83
C GLY A 25 13.48 1.67 -10.19
N ILE A 26 12.60 1.93 -9.23
CA ILE A 26 11.15 1.96 -9.42
C ILE A 26 10.74 3.34 -9.96
N ARG A 27 10.10 3.33 -11.13
CA ARG A 27 9.56 4.53 -11.79
C ARG A 27 8.04 4.50 -11.80
N SER A 28 7.41 5.68 -11.78
CA SER A 28 5.95 5.80 -11.90
C SER A 28 5.41 5.16 -13.19
N SER A 29 6.19 5.12 -14.26
CA SER A 29 5.84 4.45 -15.52
C SER A 29 5.73 2.93 -15.41
N MET A 30 6.27 2.32 -14.34
CA MET A 30 6.15 0.89 -14.08
C MET A 30 4.85 0.55 -13.34
N ILE A 31 4.11 1.56 -12.88
CA ILE A 31 2.83 1.40 -12.19
C ILE A 31 1.72 1.56 -13.23
N SER A 32 0.74 0.66 -13.20
CA SER A 32 -0.44 0.75 -14.07
C SER A 32 -1.14 2.11 -13.94
N ALA A 33 -1.66 2.62 -15.07
CA ALA A 33 -2.44 3.85 -15.08
C ALA A 33 -3.65 3.74 -14.13
N SER A 34 -4.36 2.61 -14.14
CA SER A 34 -5.53 2.39 -13.26
C SER A 34 -5.14 2.41 -11.79
N ALA A 35 -4.05 1.74 -11.41
CA ALA A 35 -3.55 1.76 -10.03
C ALA A 35 -3.13 3.16 -9.60
N SER A 36 -2.48 3.91 -10.50
CA SER A 36 -2.10 5.31 -10.25
C SER A 36 -3.32 6.21 -10.05
N VAL A 37 -4.41 5.97 -10.79
CA VAL A 37 -5.68 6.71 -10.62
C VAL A 37 -6.30 6.38 -9.26
N VAL A 38 -6.40 5.10 -8.89
CA VAL A 38 -6.97 4.68 -7.60
C VAL A 38 -6.22 5.32 -6.43
N LEU A 39 -4.88 5.29 -6.46
CA LEU A 39 -4.05 5.93 -5.44
C LEU A 39 -4.32 7.42 -5.35
N LYS A 40 -4.31 8.13 -6.49
CA LYS A 40 -4.55 9.59 -6.52
C LYS A 40 -5.93 9.95 -6.02
N VAL A 41 -6.96 9.22 -6.43
CA VAL A 41 -8.34 9.49 -6.02
C VAL A 41 -8.48 9.33 -4.50
N LEU A 42 -8.02 8.20 -3.95
CA LEU A 42 -8.07 7.96 -2.51
C LEU A 42 -7.25 8.99 -1.72
N GLN A 43 -6.05 9.32 -2.19
CA GLN A 43 -5.18 10.32 -1.56
C GLN A 43 -5.79 11.73 -1.61
N SER A 44 -6.42 12.10 -2.73
CA SER A 44 -7.13 13.38 -2.86
C SER A 44 -8.35 13.47 -1.95
N GLY A 45 -8.94 12.33 -1.59
CA GLY A 45 -10.00 12.22 -0.58
C GLY A 45 -9.52 12.30 0.88
N GLY A 46 -8.22 12.51 1.11
CA GLY A 46 -7.65 12.60 2.46
C GLY A 46 -7.34 11.25 3.10
N PHE A 47 -7.37 10.15 2.33
CA PHE A 47 -6.99 8.83 2.82
C PHE A 47 -5.53 8.52 2.53
N GLU A 48 -4.92 7.70 3.38
CA GLU A 48 -3.65 7.10 3.03
C GLU A 48 -3.91 5.90 2.13
N ALA A 49 -3.19 5.79 1.02
CA ALA A 49 -3.31 4.67 0.10
C ALA A 49 -1.94 4.29 -0.47
N TYR A 50 -1.64 2.99 -0.49
CA TYR A 50 -0.33 2.46 -0.88
C TYR A 50 -0.45 1.18 -1.69
N LEU A 51 0.50 0.97 -2.60
CA LEU A 51 0.70 -0.34 -3.23
C LEU A 51 1.28 -1.32 -2.22
N VAL A 52 0.80 -2.57 -2.26
CA VAL A 52 1.25 -3.64 -1.36
C VAL A 52 1.41 -4.97 -2.08
N GLY A 53 1.93 -5.97 -1.37
CA GLY A 53 1.92 -7.35 -1.83
C GLY A 53 2.88 -7.64 -2.98
N GLY A 54 2.42 -8.49 -3.91
CA GLY A 54 3.24 -9.03 -5.00
C GLY A 54 3.74 -7.95 -5.95
N CYS A 55 2.93 -6.93 -6.21
CA CYS A 55 3.30 -5.86 -7.14
C CYS A 55 4.54 -5.08 -6.67
N VAL A 56 4.65 -4.81 -5.37
CA VAL A 56 5.82 -4.11 -4.80
C VAL A 56 7.07 -4.96 -4.89
N ARG A 57 6.98 -6.25 -4.55
CA ARG A 57 8.10 -7.19 -4.69
C ARG A 57 8.58 -7.25 -6.15
N ASP A 58 7.65 -7.37 -7.09
CA ASP A 58 7.98 -7.53 -8.50
C ASP A 58 8.64 -6.25 -9.04
N LEU A 59 8.17 -5.05 -8.65
CA LEU A 59 8.82 -3.78 -8.96
C LEU A 59 10.26 -3.69 -8.42
N ILE A 60 10.49 -4.10 -7.17
CA ILE A 60 11.83 -4.13 -6.56
C ILE A 60 12.77 -5.09 -7.31
N LEU A 61 12.24 -6.21 -7.80
CA LEU A 61 12.98 -7.20 -8.58
C LEU A 61 13.10 -6.84 -10.08
N ASN A 62 12.68 -5.63 -10.48
CA ASN A 62 12.64 -5.18 -11.87
C ASN A 62 11.87 -6.14 -12.80
N ARG A 63 10.76 -6.69 -12.29
CA ARG A 63 9.80 -7.53 -13.01
C ARG A 63 8.51 -6.74 -13.24
N ILE A 64 7.73 -7.17 -14.23
CA ILE A 64 6.42 -6.59 -14.52
C ILE A 64 5.39 -7.20 -13.57
N PRO A 65 4.70 -6.40 -12.72
CA PRO A 65 3.60 -6.90 -11.89
C PRO A 65 2.44 -7.43 -12.73
N LYS A 66 1.81 -8.51 -12.27
CA LYS A 66 0.61 -9.08 -12.93
C LYS A 66 -0.65 -8.31 -12.57
N ASP A 67 -0.73 -7.89 -11.32
CA ASP A 67 -1.80 -7.18 -10.64
C ASP A 67 -1.21 -6.10 -9.74
N PHE A 68 -2.05 -5.16 -9.30
CA PHE A 68 -1.67 -4.08 -8.39
C PHE A 68 -2.68 -4.05 -7.24
N ASP A 69 -2.23 -4.41 -6.05
CA ASP A 69 -3.02 -4.35 -4.83
C ASP A 69 -2.82 -3.02 -4.12
N VAL A 70 -3.93 -2.43 -3.64
CA VAL A 70 -3.93 -1.17 -2.89
C VAL A 70 -4.49 -1.42 -1.49
N ILE A 71 -3.76 -0.97 -0.47
CA ILE A 71 -4.30 -0.82 0.89
C ILE A 71 -4.63 0.64 1.14
N THR A 72 -5.69 0.90 1.92
CA THR A 72 -6.11 2.27 2.25
C THR A 72 -6.67 2.36 3.66
N THR A 73 -6.58 3.55 4.27
CA THR A 73 -7.28 3.86 5.53
C THR A 73 -8.77 4.13 5.34
N ALA A 74 -9.23 4.31 4.09
CA ALA A 74 -10.65 4.44 3.77
C ALA A 74 -11.42 3.17 4.16
N ARG A 75 -12.54 3.34 4.84
CA ARG A 75 -13.46 2.23 5.14
C ARG A 75 -14.21 1.81 3.87
N LEU A 76 -14.70 0.58 3.85
CA LEU A 76 -15.42 0.01 2.70
C LEU A 76 -16.52 0.94 2.15
N LEU A 77 -17.34 1.52 3.03
CA LEU A 77 -18.41 2.44 2.62
C LEU A 77 -17.88 3.73 1.97
N GLN A 78 -16.74 4.24 2.43
CA GLN A 78 -16.11 5.42 1.86
C GLN A 78 -15.50 5.12 0.48
N VAL A 79 -14.88 3.95 0.33
CA VAL A 79 -14.37 3.47 -0.97
C VAL A 79 -15.52 3.33 -1.96
N GLN A 80 -16.62 2.70 -1.56
CA GLN A 80 -17.80 2.58 -2.40
C GLN A 80 -18.32 3.95 -2.82
N ASP A 81 -18.45 4.90 -1.89
CA ASP A 81 -18.96 6.24 -2.21
C ASP A 81 -18.03 7.02 -3.15
N THR A 82 -16.72 6.86 -3.01
CA THR A 82 -15.70 7.53 -3.84
C THR A 82 -15.71 7.07 -5.31
N PHE A 83 -16.10 5.83 -5.58
CA PHE A 83 -16.02 5.20 -6.91
C PHE A 83 -17.37 4.75 -7.48
N LYS A 84 -18.48 5.35 -7.00
CA LYS A 84 -19.81 5.16 -7.57
C LYS A 84 -19.94 5.70 -8.99
#